data_AF-A0A2D2B403-F1
#
_entry.id   AF-A0A2D2B403-F1
#
_cell.length_a   1.000
_cell.length_b   1.000
_cell.length_c   1.000
_cell.angle_alpha   90.00
_cell.angle_beta   90.00
_cell.angle_gamma   90.00
#
_symmetry.space_group_name_H-M   'P 1'
#
loop_
_entity.id
_entity.type
_entity.pdbx_description
1 polymer ?
#
loop_
_entity_poly.entity_id
_entity_poly.type
_entity_poly.pdbx_seq_one_letter_code
_entity_poly.pdbx_strand_id
1 'polypeptide(L)'
;MSTIAARLGGSKGTLYNYFRSKEELFQAVMQRQCSARAETLFDIEHEEGSLRARLEHYARSFLKLLLEPDAMALNRLVVGESERFPEIGRGFYQLGPRVIMTRMAAVFEEMMDQGVLRRADPLVAAQQFKDLAISGVYQPRLWNAIEPPDEATIERQVANAVDTFLRAYRA
;
A
#
# COMPACT_ATOMS: atom_id res chain seq x y z
N MET A 1 -8.91 -18.16 17.55
CA MET A 1 -7.98 -18.95 18.39
C MET A 1 -8.15 -20.45 18.21
N SER A 2 -9.29 -21.06 18.53
CA SER A 2 -9.50 -22.53 18.44
C SER A 2 -9.12 -23.15 17.09
N THR A 3 -9.63 -22.61 15.98
CA THR A 3 -9.33 -23.09 14.61
C THR A 3 -7.86 -22.87 14.21
N ILE A 4 -7.23 -21.79 14.73
CA ILE A 4 -5.83 -21.47 14.45
C ILE A 4 -4.92 -22.47 15.16
N ALA A 5 -5.20 -22.75 16.45
CA ALA A 5 -4.48 -23.74 17.24
C ALA A 5 -4.54 -25.13 16.60
N ALA A 6 -5.73 -25.56 16.16
CA ALA A 6 -5.93 -26.84 15.48
C ALA A 6 -5.12 -26.96 14.18
N ARG A 7 -5.03 -25.89 13.39
CA ARG A 7 -4.22 -25.87 12.16
C ARG A 7 -2.71 -25.85 12.42
N LEU A 8 -2.26 -25.23 13.51
CA LEU A 8 -0.85 -25.18 13.92
C LEU A 8 -0.39 -26.46 14.64
N GLY A 9 -1.29 -27.39 14.95
CA GLY A 9 -0.99 -28.57 15.77
C GLY A 9 -0.72 -28.24 17.26
N GLY A 10 -1.07 -27.03 17.70
CA GLY A 10 -0.80 -26.53 19.05
C GLY A 10 -2.05 -26.38 19.91
N SER A 11 -1.88 -26.01 21.19
CA SER A 11 -2.98 -25.77 22.11
C SER A 11 -3.48 -24.31 22.03
N LYS A 12 -4.76 -24.07 22.40
CA LYS A 12 -5.27 -22.70 22.57
C LYS A 12 -4.49 -21.93 23.62
N GLY A 13 -4.05 -22.60 24.70
CA GLY A 13 -3.25 -22.00 25.77
C GLY A 13 -1.93 -21.45 25.25
N THR A 14 -1.27 -22.16 24.34
CA THR A 14 -0.05 -21.69 23.68
C THR A 14 -0.29 -20.38 22.92
N LEU A 15 -1.36 -20.28 22.13
CA LEU A 15 -1.69 -19.03 21.44
C LEU A 15 -2.04 -17.89 22.40
N TYR A 16 -2.76 -18.17 23.48
CA TYR A 16 -3.10 -17.15 24.48
C TYR A 16 -1.90 -16.65 25.28
N ASN A 17 -0.83 -17.44 25.41
CA ASN A 17 0.43 -16.99 26.01
C ASN A 17 1.14 -15.93 25.14
N TYR A 18 0.98 -16.00 23.82
CA TYR A 18 1.58 -15.02 22.89
C TYR A 18 0.63 -13.85 22.57
N PHE A 19 -0.68 -14.10 22.51
CA PHE A 19 -1.69 -13.12 22.15
C PHE A 19 -2.93 -13.30 23.02
N ARG A 20 -3.22 -12.32 23.86
CA ARG A 20 -4.32 -12.31 24.82
C ARG A 20 -5.68 -12.36 24.13
N SER A 21 -5.76 -11.98 22.85
CA SER A 21 -6.98 -12.06 22.06
C SER A 21 -6.73 -12.34 20.57
N LYS A 22 -7.80 -12.62 19.82
CA LYS A 22 -7.72 -12.81 18.36
C LYS A 22 -7.36 -11.49 17.67
N GLU A 23 -7.77 -10.38 18.25
CA GLU A 23 -7.54 -9.01 17.80
C GLU A 23 -6.06 -8.66 17.96
N GLU A 24 -5.44 -9.01 19.09
CA GLU A 24 -3.99 -8.81 19.31
C GLU A 24 -3.15 -9.64 18.32
N LEU A 25 -3.53 -10.90 18.09
CA LEU A 25 -2.91 -11.74 17.06
C LEU A 25 -3.07 -11.10 15.67
N PHE A 26 -4.25 -10.55 15.37
CA PHE A 26 -4.51 -9.91 14.09
C PHE A 26 -3.66 -8.65 13.90
N GLN A 27 -3.55 -7.79 14.91
CA GLN A 27 -2.66 -6.63 14.89
C GLN A 27 -1.20 -7.03 14.67
N ALA A 28 -0.71 -8.09 15.31
CA ALA A 28 0.65 -8.58 15.11
C ALA A 28 0.88 -9.09 13.68
N VAL A 29 -0.10 -9.81 13.10
CA VAL A 29 -0.03 -10.24 11.69
C VAL A 29 -0.03 -9.03 10.75
N MET A 30 -0.88 -8.03 11.02
CA MET A 30 -0.92 -6.80 10.24
C MET A 30 0.38 -6.02 10.30
N GLN A 31 0.96 -5.87 11.49
CA GLN A 31 2.26 -5.22 11.67
C GLN A 31 3.32 -5.88 10.79
N ARG A 32 3.41 -7.21 10.85
CA ARG A 32 4.38 -7.97 10.05
C ARG A 32 4.15 -7.77 8.55
N GLN A 33 2.91 -7.85 8.10
CA GLN A 33 2.57 -7.71 6.68
C GLN A 33 2.79 -6.28 6.16
N CYS A 34 2.44 -5.25 6.94
CA CYS A 34 2.61 -3.86 6.53
C CYS A 34 4.08 -3.46 6.51
N SER A 35 4.87 -3.87 7.53
CA SER A 35 6.31 -3.57 7.58
C SER A 35 7.07 -4.20 6.42
N ALA A 36 6.87 -5.49 6.14
CA ALA A 36 7.55 -6.17 5.03
C ALA A 36 7.24 -5.52 3.67
N ARG A 37 5.98 -5.14 3.45
CA ARG A 37 5.54 -4.48 2.23
C ARG A 37 6.07 -3.06 2.07
N ALA A 38 6.13 -2.30 3.17
CA ALA A 38 6.72 -0.97 3.15
C ALA A 38 8.21 -1.04 2.79
N GLU A 39 8.95 -1.99 3.34
CA GLU A 39 10.38 -2.19 3.00
C GLU A 39 10.57 -2.44 1.50
N THR A 40 9.79 -3.34 0.89
CA THR A 40 9.88 -3.64 -0.56
C THR A 40 9.61 -2.43 -1.45
N LEU A 41 8.71 -1.53 -1.04
CA LEU A 41 8.34 -0.37 -1.87
C LEU A 41 9.40 0.74 -1.88
N PHE A 42 10.20 0.84 -0.81
CA PHE A 42 11.18 1.92 -0.64
C PHE A 42 12.64 1.49 -0.87
N ASP A 43 12.90 0.20 -1.10
CA ASP A 43 14.21 -0.28 -1.60
C ASP A 43 14.51 0.21 -3.03
N ILE A 44 13.51 0.86 -3.66
CA ILE A 44 13.51 1.39 -5.02
C ILE A 44 14.17 2.78 -5.12
N GLU A 45 14.59 3.38 -4.00
CA GLU A 45 15.12 4.76 -3.91
C GLU A 45 16.38 5.04 -4.76
N HIS A 46 16.91 4.06 -5.50
CA HIS A 46 18.16 4.17 -6.26
C HIS A 46 18.03 3.99 -7.77
N GLU A 47 16.82 4.07 -8.35
CA GLU A 47 16.70 3.93 -9.80
C GLU A 47 17.19 5.19 -10.54
N GLU A 48 18.31 5.04 -11.26
CA GLU A 48 18.86 6.05 -12.16
C GLU A 48 17.94 6.23 -13.39
N GLY A 49 17.68 7.48 -13.80
CA GLY A 49 16.92 7.74 -15.01
C GLY A 49 16.12 9.04 -15.00
N SER A 50 15.27 9.20 -16.02
CA SER A 50 14.38 10.36 -16.13
C SER A 50 13.36 10.38 -14.99
N LEU A 51 12.86 11.57 -14.63
CA LEU A 51 11.79 11.73 -13.63
C LEU A 51 10.56 10.84 -13.96
N ARG A 52 10.19 10.74 -15.24
CA ARG A 52 9.09 9.87 -15.68
C ARG A 52 9.37 8.41 -15.35
N ALA A 53 10.56 7.90 -15.69
CA ALA A 53 10.91 6.49 -15.44
C ALA A 53 10.86 6.15 -13.95
N ARG A 54 11.39 7.03 -13.09
CA ARG A 54 11.36 6.87 -11.63
C ARG A 54 9.92 6.81 -11.09
N LEU A 55 9.04 7.70 -11.55
CA LEU A 55 7.63 7.70 -11.17
C LEU A 55 6.89 6.46 -11.70
N GLU A 56 7.15 6.04 -12.93
CA GLU A 56 6.55 4.84 -13.52
C GLU A 56 6.94 3.59 -12.75
N HIS A 57 8.22 3.45 -12.40
CA HIS A 57 8.67 2.35 -11.55
C HIS A 57 7.97 2.36 -10.21
N TYR A 58 7.95 3.50 -9.52
CA TYR A 58 7.29 3.59 -8.23
C TYR A 58 5.82 3.18 -8.32
N ALA A 59 5.07 3.75 -9.27
CA ALA A 59 3.65 3.43 -9.46
C ALA A 59 3.42 1.96 -9.77
N ARG A 60 4.27 1.34 -10.61
CA ARG A 60 4.21 -0.09 -10.93
C ARG A 60 4.42 -0.95 -9.71
N SER A 61 5.49 -0.70 -8.96
CA SER A 61 5.82 -1.46 -7.75
C SER A 61 4.75 -1.31 -6.67
N PHE A 62 4.23 -0.10 -6.49
CA PHE A 62 3.11 0.18 -5.59
C PHE A 62 1.83 -0.57 -6.01
N LEU A 63 1.50 -0.54 -7.30
CA LEU A 63 0.29 -1.18 -7.81
C LEU A 63 0.38 -2.71 -7.70
N LYS A 64 1.53 -3.31 -8.06
CA LYS A 64 1.77 -4.75 -7.89
C LYS A 64 1.61 -5.19 -6.44
N LEU A 65 2.23 -4.47 -5.52
CA LEU A 65 2.13 -4.70 -4.08
C LEU A 65 0.68 -4.67 -3.57
N LEU A 66 -0.10 -3.68 -4.01
CA LEU A 66 -1.50 -3.54 -3.61
C LEU A 66 -2.39 -4.63 -4.20
N LEU A 67 -2.12 -5.08 -5.43
CA LEU A 67 -2.94 -6.06 -6.15
C LEU A 67 -2.63 -7.51 -5.77
N GLU A 68 -1.61 -7.77 -4.97
CA GLU A 68 -1.32 -9.10 -4.43
C GLU A 68 -2.56 -9.73 -3.77
N PRO A 69 -2.80 -11.05 -3.95
CA PRO A 69 -3.93 -11.74 -3.34
C PRO A 69 -4.05 -11.51 -1.83
N ASP A 70 -2.92 -11.56 -1.12
CA ASP A 70 -2.86 -11.33 0.34
C ASP A 70 -3.13 -9.87 0.72
N ALA A 71 -2.73 -8.91 -0.12
CA ALA A 71 -3.03 -7.49 0.08
C ALA A 71 -4.52 -7.20 -0.08
N MET A 72 -5.12 -7.80 -1.10
CA MET A 72 -6.55 -7.72 -1.36
C MET A 72 -7.36 -8.36 -0.25
N ALA A 73 -6.97 -9.56 0.20
CA ALA A 73 -7.62 -10.25 1.31
C ALA A 73 -7.53 -9.45 2.62
N LEU A 74 -6.35 -8.90 2.92
CA LEU A 74 -6.16 -8.07 4.11
C LEU A 74 -7.01 -6.79 4.07
N ASN A 75 -7.03 -6.07 2.94
CA ASN A 75 -7.85 -4.86 2.81
C ASN A 75 -9.35 -5.15 3.00
N ARG A 76 -9.86 -6.24 2.42
CA ARG A 76 -11.27 -6.64 2.60
C ARG A 76 -11.59 -6.95 4.06
N LEU A 77 -10.68 -7.64 4.75
CA LEU A 77 -10.84 -7.95 6.16
C LEU A 77 -10.84 -6.68 7.01
N VAL A 78 -9.92 -5.75 6.75
CA VAL A 78 -9.88 -4.46 7.45
C VAL A 78 -11.17 -3.68 7.21
N VAL A 79 -11.62 -3.56 5.94
CA VAL A 79 -12.87 -2.86 5.61
C VAL A 79 -14.06 -3.50 6.31
N GLY A 80 -14.19 -4.83 6.24
CA GLY A 80 -15.32 -5.57 6.81
C GLY A 80 -15.37 -5.57 8.34
N GLU A 81 -14.23 -5.45 9.02
CA GLU A 81 -14.18 -5.50 10.49
C GLU A 81 -14.03 -4.11 11.13
N SER A 82 -13.67 -3.06 10.38
CA SER A 82 -13.33 -1.74 10.94
C SER A 82 -14.48 -1.02 11.66
N GLU A 83 -15.74 -1.29 11.29
CA GLU A 83 -16.90 -0.74 12.00
C GLU A 83 -17.08 -1.40 13.37
N ARG A 84 -16.88 -2.71 13.44
CA ARG A 84 -17.02 -3.50 14.67
C ARG A 84 -15.81 -3.34 15.60
N PHE A 85 -14.63 -3.21 15.01
CA PHE A 85 -13.33 -3.14 15.69
C PHE A 85 -12.52 -1.96 15.12
N PRO A 86 -12.81 -0.71 15.52
CA PRO A 86 -12.15 0.48 14.97
C PRO A 86 -10.62 0.49 15.09
N GLU A 87 -10.07 -0.20 16.10
CA GLU A 87 -8.64 -0.41 16.30
C GLU A 87 -7.96 -1.16 15.16
N ILE A 88 -8.69 -2.02 14.43
CA ILE A 88 -8.20 -2.69 13.23
C ILE A 88 -7.96 -1.66 12.13
N GLY A 89 -8.95 -0.82 11.83
CA GLY A 89 -8.83 0.22 10.81
C GLY A 89 -7.72 1.23 11.13
N ARG A 90 -7.66 1.68 12.40
CA ARG A 90 -6.63 2.62 12.88
C ARG A 90 -5.23 2.01 12.81
N GLY A 91 -5.07 0.78 13.29
CA GLY A 91 -3.80 0.06 13.22
C GLY A 91 -3.34 -0.15 11.78
N PHE A 92 -4.26 -0.55 10.89
CA PHE A 92 -3.96 -0.70 9.46
C PHE A 92 -3.43 0.61 8.88
N TYR A 93 -4.17 1.71 9.08
CA TYR A 93 -3.81 3.02 8.56
C TYR A 93 -2.44 3.48 9.07
N GLN A 94 -2.18 3.33 10.38
CA GLN A 94 -0.95 3.78 11.01
C GLN A 94 0.29 3.03 10.54
N LEU A 95 0.15 1.74 10.24
CA LEU A 95 1.26 0.82 9.94
C LEU A 95 1.51 0.66 8.44
N GLY A 96 0.49 0.81 7.60
CA GLY A 96 0.60 0.71 6.14
C GLY A 96 0.46 2.07 5.45
N PRO A 97 -0.77 2.51 5.10
CA PRO A 97 -1.01 3.69 4.28
C PRO A 97 -0.27 4.95 4.75
N ARG A 98 -0.30 5.26 6.05
CA ARG A 98 0.36 6.46 6.57
C ARG A 98 1.87 6.43 6.35
N VAL A 99 2.52 5.29 6.62
CA VAL A 99 3.98 5.12 6.43
C VAL A 99 4.35 5.32 4.96
N ILE A 100 3.58 4.70 4.05
CA ILE A 100 3.83 4.82 2.61
C ILE A 100 3.67 6.27 2.14
N MET A 101 2.59 6.97 2.54
CA MET A 101 2.37 8.36 2.14
C MET A 101 3.42 9.30 2.72
N THR A 102 3.84 9.12 3.98
CA THR A 102 4.89 9.96 4.58
C THR A 102 6.22 9.81 3.86
N ARG A 103 6.62 8.58 3.51
CA ARG A 103 7.87 8.36 2.77
C ARG A 103 7.81 8.88 1.33
N MET A 104 6.69 8.66 0.63
CA MET A 104 6.51 9.23 -0.72
C MET A 104 6.54 10.77 -0.69
N ALA A 105 5.91 11.38 0.33
CA ALA A 105 5.93 12.82 0.51
C ALA A 105 7.35 13.36 0.69
N ALA A 106 8.20 12.67 1.47
CA ALA A 106 9.61 13.05 1.64
C ALA A 106 10.38 13.02 0.31
N VAL A 107 10.22 11.95 -0.50
CA VAL A 107 10.83 11.86 -1.84
C VAL A 107 10.35 13.00 -2.75
N PHE A 108 9.06 13.34 -2.72
CA PHE A 108 8.53 14.42 -3.52
C PHE A 108 8.99 15.79 -3.04
N GLU A 109 9.18 15.99 -1.74
CA GLU A 109 9.77 17.20 -1.17
C GLU A 109 11.19 17.41 -1.69
N GLU A 110 12.03 16.38 -1.68
CA GLU A 110 13.39 16.42 -2.24
C GLU A 110 13.39 16.75 -3.75
N MET A 111 12.47 16.15 -4.50
CA MET A 111 12.29 16.45 -5.94
C MET A 111 11.85 17.91 -6.17
N MET A 112 11.06 18.47 -5.26
CA MET A 112 10.69 19.89 -5.31
C MET A 112 11.84 20.82 -4.92
N ASP A 113 12.68 20.41 -3.96
CA ASP A 113 13.91 21.10 -3.59
C ASP A 113 14.90 21.18 -4.76
N GLN A 114 15.00 20.10 -5.53
CA GLN A 114 15.83 20.01 -6.74
C GLN A 114 15.24 20.73 -7.95
N GLY A 115 14.01 21.25 -7.85
CA GLY A 115 13.33 21.95 -8.95
C GLY A 115 12.91 21.03 -10.11
N VAL A 116 12.81 19.71 -9.90
CA VAL A 116 12.28 18.78 -10.91
C VAL A 116 10.77 18.62 -10.81
N LEU A 117 10.21 18.83 -9.62
CA LEU A 117 8.77 19.00 -9.39
C LEU A 117 8.47 20.45 -8.96
N ARG A 118 7.30 20.94 -9.36
CA ARG A 118 6.73 22.22 -8.93
C ARG A 118 6.48 22.20 -7.42
N ARG A 119 6.75 23.31 -6.75
CA ARG A 119 6.43 23.50 -5.33
C ARG A 119 4.94 23.37 -5.03
N ALA A 120 4.62 22.51 -4.07
CA ALA A 120 3.30 22.25 -3.53
C ALA A 120 3.42 21.60 -2.14
N ASP A 121 2.29 21.25 -1.52
CA ASP A 121 2.27 20.37 -0.34
C ASP A 121 2.70 18.94 -0.77
N PRO A 122 3.82 18.40 -0.26
CA PRO A 122 4.32 17.08 -0.67
C PRO A 122 3.40 15.93 -0.30
N LEU A 123 2.68 16.02 0.82
CA LEU A 123 1.74 14.98 1.26
C LEU A 123 0.52 14.94 0.34
N VAL A 124 0.00 16.11 -0.05
CA VAL A 124 -1.08 16.19 -1.04
C VAL A 124 -0.63 15.63 -2.38
N ALA A 125 0.58 15.98 -2.85
CA ALA A 125 1.13 15.44 -4.09
C ALA A 125 1.25 13.91 -4.05
N ALA A 126 1.74 13.35 -2.93
CA ALA A 126 1.84 11.92 -2.72
C ALA A 126 0.47 11.22 -2.75
N GLN A 127 -0.53 11.77 -2.06
CA GLN A 127 -1.89 11.24 -2.04
C GLN A 127 -2.51 11.22 -3.44
N GLN A 128 -2.38 12.33 -4.18
CA GLN A 128 -2.89 12.43 -5.55
C GLN A 128 -2.18 11.47 -6.50
N PHE A 129 -0.85 11.35 -6.40
CA PHE A 129 -0.10 10.39 -7.20
C PHE A 129 -0.56 8.95 -6.93
N LYS A 130 -0.72 8.59 -5.66
CA LYS A 130 -1.25 7.29 -5.24
C LYS A 130 -2.66 7.05 -5.78
N ASP A 131 -3.56 8.03 -5.69
CA ASP A 131 -4.93 7.90 -6.21
C ASP A 131 -4.98 7.73 -7.72
N LEU A 132 -4.14 8.46 -8.45
CA LEU A 132 -3.97 8.29 -9.90
C LEU A 132 -3.45 6.88 -10.22
N ALA A 133 -2.42 6.40 -9.52
CA ALA A 133 -1.82 5.09 -9.76
C ALA A 133 -2.82 3.93 -9.60
N ILE A 134 -3.71 4.02 -8.61
CA ILE A 134 -4.68 2.95 -8.32
C ILE A 134 -6.01 3.07 -9.09
N SER A 135 -6.24 4.23 -9.73
CA SER A 135 -7.53 4.54 -10.37
C SER A 135 -7.93 3.48 -11.40
N GLY A 136 -9.22 3.11 -11.41
CA GLY A 136 -9.78 2.18 -12.42
C GLY A 136 -9.40 0.71 -12.29
N VAL A 137 -8.39 0.35 -11.48
CA VAL A 137 -7.93 -1.04 -11.31
C VAL A 137 -8.12 -1.57 -9.88
N TYR A 138 -7.83 -0.75 -8.87
CA TYR A 138 -7.80 -1.22 -7.48
C TYR A 138 -9.20 -1.48 -6.93
N GLN A 139 -10.16 -0.56 -7.09
CA GLN A 139 -11.52 -0.73 -6.54
C GLN A 139 -12.26 -1.91 -7.18
N PRO A 140 -12.29 -2.07 -8.52
CA PRO A 140 -12.91 -3.25 -9.14
C PRO A 140 -12.27 -4.55 -8.65
N ARG A 141 -10.94 -4.58 -8.52
CA ARG A 141 -10.21 -5.75 -8.00
C ARG A 141 -10.54 -6.00 -6.53
N LEU A 142 -10.63 -4.97 -5.71
CA LEU A 142 -10.99 -5.05 -4.29
C LEU A 142 -12.38 -5.65 -4.11
N TRP A 143 -13.32 -5.31 -4.99
CA TRP A 143 -14.70 -5.81 -4.94
C TRP A 143 -14.92 -7.14 -5.67
N ASN A 144 -13.87 -7.79 -6.17
CA ASN A 144 -13.96 -9.00 -7.01
C ASN A 144 -14.82 -8.80 -8.29
N ALA A 145 -14.91 -7.57 -8.80
CA ALA A 145 -15.61 -7.30 -10.05
C ALA A 145 -14.77 -7.65 -11.29
N ILE A 146 -13.44 -7.78 -11.11
CA ILE A 146 -12.49 -8.21 -12.12
C ILE A 146 -11.51 -9.24 -11.54
N GLU A 147 -10.96 -10.05 -12.44
CA GLU A 147 -9.77 -10.86 -12.17
C GLU A 147 -8.53 -9.98 -11.95
N PRO A 148 -7.43 -10.52 -11.40
CA PRO A 148 -6.16 -9.81 -11.36
C PRO A 148 -5.78 -9.25 -12.75
N PRO A 149 -5.46 -7.95 -12.86
CA PRO A 149 -5.09 -7.38 -14.14
C PRO A 149 -3.78 -7.98 -14.64
N ASP A 150 -3.66 -8.11 -15.95
CA ASP A 150 -2.42 -8.50 -16.60
C ASP A 150 -1.38 -7.36 -16.56
N GLU A 151 -0.13 -7.70 -16.88
CA GLU A 151 0.98 -6.75 -16.89
C GLU A 151 0.70 -5.59 -17.85
N ALA A 152 0.12 -5.87 -19.02
CA ALA A 152 -0.21 -4.82 -20.00
C ALA A 152 -1.22 -3.79 -19.45
N THR A 153 -2.18 -4.23 -18.61
CA THR A 153 -3.12 -3.33 -17.94
C THR A 153 -2.47 -2.53 -16.83
N ILE A 154 -1.57 -3.14 -16.07
CA ILE A 154 -0.76 -2.44 -15.06
C ILE A 154 0.09 -1.35 -15.73
N GLU A 155 0.81 -1.67 -16.81
CA GLU A 155 1.66 -0.71 -17.52
C GLU A 155 0.88 0.47 -18.10
N ARG A 156 -0.28 0.22 -18.72
CA ARG A 156 -1.13 1.32 -19.22
C ARG A 156 -1.61 2.21 -18.08
N GLN A 157 -2.01 1.63 -16.95
CA GLN A 157 -2.49 2.38 -15.80
C GLN A 157 -1.38 3.27 -15.23
N VAL A 158 -0.18 2.71 -15.08
CA VAL A 158 1.03 3.42 -14.64
C VAL A 158 1.35 4.59 -15.56
N ALA A 159 1.40 4.35 -16.87
CA ALA A 159 1.71 5.39 -17.86
C ALA A 159 0.70 6.55 -17.82
N ASN A 160 -0.60 6.25 -17.70
CA ASN A 160 -1.67 7.24 -17.60
C ASN A 160 -1.59 8.07 -16.31
N ALA A 161 -1.33 7.39 -15.18
CA ALA A 161 -1.19 8.05 -13.88
C ALA A 161 -0.01 9.02 -13.87
N VAL A 162 1.15 8.59 -14.37
CA VAL A 162 2.37 9.41 -14.44
C VAL A 162 2.21 10.57 -15.41
N ASP A 163 1.57 10.36 -16.57
CA ASP A 163 1.29 11.45 -17.51
C ASP A 163 0.44 12.54 -16.87
N THR A 164 -0.65 12.14 -16.20
CA THR A 164 -1.56 13.06 -15.52
C THR A 164 -0.86 13.81 -14.40
N PHE A 165 -0.08 13.10 -13.58
CA PHE A 165 0.66 13.71 -12.48
C PHE A 165 1.70 14.72 -12.98
N LEU A 166 2.50 14.36 -13.98
CA LEU A 166 3.54 15.23 -14.53
C LEU A 166 2.96 16.49 -15.17
N ARG A 167 1.77 16.44 -15.78
CA ARG A 167 1.10 17.64 -16.28
C ARG A 167 0.74 18.63 -15.17
N ALA A 168 0.51 18.16 -13.95
CA ALA A 168 0.13 18.99 -12.80
C ALA A 168 1.33 19.44 -11.94
N TYR A 169 2.38 18.62 -11.88
CA TYR A 169 3.47 18.77 -10.92
C TYR A 169 4.87 18.90 -11.51
N ARG A 170 5.08 18.80 -12.82
CA ARG A 170 6.40 19.10 -13.40
C ARG A 170 6.70 20.60 -13.23
N ALA A 171 7.94 20.92 -12.86
CA ALA A 171 8.43 22.30 -12.76
C ALA A 171 8.53 23.00 -14.12
#